data_AF-A0A484X153-F1
#
_entry.id   AF-A0A484X153-F1
#
_cell.length_a   1.000
_cell.length_b   1.000
_cell.length_c   1.000
_cell.angle_alpha   90.00
_cell.angle_beta   90.00
_cell.angle_gamma   90.00
#
_symmetry.space_group_name_H-M   'P 1'
#
loop_
_entity.id
_entity.type
_entity.pdbx_description
1 polymer ?
#
loop_
_entity_poly.entity_id
_entity_poly.type
_entity_poly.pdbx_seq_one_letter_code
_entity_poly.pdbx_strand_id
1 'polypeptide(L)'
;MYEFDWSSIVPSLPYLLDGLAITLKITVIAIIVGIVWGTLLAVMRLSSFKPLAWFATAYVNVFRSIPLVMVLLWFYLIVPGFLQNVLGLSPKPISG
;
A
#
# COMPACT_ATOMS: atom_id res chain seq x y z
N MET A 1 39.83 3.07 -8.95
CA MET A 1 38.80 4.06 -9.35
C MET A 1 37.60 3.27 -9.83
N TYR A 2 36.41 3.51 -9.27
CA TYR A 2 35.18 2.96 -9.87
C TYR A 2 34.93 3.74 -11.16
N GLU A 3 35.08 3.09 -12.31
CA GLU A 3 34.71 3.68 -13.60
C GLU A 3 33.20 3.53 -13.77
N PHE A 4 32.50 4.65 -13.91
CA PHE A 4 31.05 4.68 -14.08
C PHE A 4 30.71 4.21 -15.52
N ASP A 5 30.20 2.99 -15.67
CA ASP A 5 29.85 2.42 -16.97
C ASP A 5 28.39 2.72 -17.37
N TRP A 6 28.23 3.77 -18.18
CA TRP A 6 26.93 4.24 -18.68
C TRP A 6 26.37 3.38 -19.82
N SER A 7 27.18 2.49 -20.43
CA SER A 7 26.76 1.68 -21.57
C SER A 7 25.69 0.64 -21.22
N SER A 8 25.60 0.29 -19.94
CA SER A 8 24.61 -0.67 -19.42
C SER A 8 23.19 -0.10 -19.24
N ILE A 9 23.02 1.22 -19.28
CA ILE A 9 21.70 1.84 -19.05
C ILE A 9 20.76 1.63 -20.24
N VAL A 10 21.25 1.83 -21.47
CA VAL A 10 20.44 1.76 -22.69
C VAL A 10 19.78 0.38 -22.86
N PRO A 11 20.49 -0.74 -22.66
CA PRO A 11 19.87 -2.08 -22.67
C PRO A 11 18.86 -2.32 -21.55
N SER A 12 19.00 -1.65 -20.40
CA SER A 12 18.09 -1.78 -19.26
C SER A 12 16.85 -0.88 -19.33
N LEU A 13 16.80 0.08 -20.26
CA LEU A 13 15.67 1.01 -20.41
C LEU A 13 14.31 0.32 -20.47
N PRO A 14 14.10 -0.79 -21.21
CA PRO A 14 12.81 -1.48 -21.22
C PRO A 14 12.35 -1.92 -19.83
N TYR A 15 13.25 -2.54 -19.05
CA TYR A 15 12.94 -2.98 -17.69
C TYR A 15 12.67 -1.80 -16.74
N LEU A 16 13.39 -0.68 -16.91
CA LEU A 16 13.15 0.54 -16.14
C LEU A 16 11.79 1.16 -16.47
N LEU A 17 11.40 1.16 -17.74
CA LEU A 17 10.09 1.64 -18.20
C LEU A 17 8.95 0.75 -17.70
N ASP A 18 9.15 -0.57 -17.68
CA ASP A 18 8.17 -1.51 -17.11
C ASP A 18 7.98 -1.26 -15.61
N GLY A 19 9.09 -1.09 -14.87
CA GLY A 19 9.05 -0.73 -13.45
C GLY A 19 8.31 0.60 -13.22
N LEU A 20 8.61 1.62 -14.02
CA LEU A 20 7.93 2.91 -13.99
C LEU A 20 6.42 2.77 -14.24
N ALA A 21 6.03 1.99 -15.26
CA ALA A 21 4.63 1.76 -15.59
C ALA A 21 3.88 1.10 -14.43
N ILE A 22 4.51 0.14 -13.74
CA ILE A 22 3.94 -0.51 -12.54
C ILE A 22 3.77 0.52 -11.41
N THR A 23 4.80 1.32 -11.13
CA THR A 23 4.72 2.38 -10.10
C THR A 23 3.57 3.34 -10.40
N LEU A 24 3.49 3.85 -11.63
CA LEU A 24 2.41 4.76 -12.04
C LEU A 24 1.03 4.14 -11.89
N LYS A 25 0.86 2.89 -12.31
CA LYS A 25 -0.41 2.17 -12.18
C LYS A 25 -0.83 2.06 -10.72
N ILE A 26 0.08 1.66 -9.83
CA ILE A 26 -0.19 1.54 -8.39
C ILE A 26 -0.52 2.92 -7.80
N THR A 27 0.26 3.95 -8.13
CA THR A 27 0.03 5.32 -7.65
C THR A 27 -1.33 5.85 -8.06
N VAL A 28 -1.72 5.71 -9.33
CA VAL A 28 -3.02 6.18 -9.82
C VAL A 28 -4.17 5.49 -9.08
N ILE A 29 -4.12 4.16 -8.95
CA ILE A 29 -5.15 3.40 -8.23
C ILE A 29 -5.20 3.81 -6.76
N ALA A 30 -4.05 3.93 -6.09
CA ALA A 30 -3.96 4.34 -4.70
C ALA A 30 -4.51 5.76 -4.47
N ILE A 31 -4.24 6.71 -5.38
CA ILE A 31 -4.79 8.06 -5.32
C ILE A 31 -6.30 8.04 -5.45
N ILE A 32 -6.86 7.32 -6.44
CA ILE A 32 -8.31 7.25 -6.65
C ILE A 32 -9.00 6.68 -5.41
N VAL A 33 -8.54 5.53 -4.91
CA VAL A 33 -9.09 4.89 -3.71
C VAL A 33 -8.92 5.78 -2.48
N GLY A 34 -7.75 6.41 -2.33
CA GLY A 34 -7.43 7.30 -1.22
C GLY A 34 -8.30 8.55 -1.21
N ILE A 35 -8.62 9.14 -2.37
CA ILE A 35 -9.53 10.29 -2.47
C ILE A 35 -10.94 9.87 -2.08
N VAL A 36 -11.46 8.77 -2.62
CA VAL A 36 -12.81 8.29 -2.29
C VAL A 36 -12.93 8.02 -0.79
N TRP A 37 -12.01 7.24 -0.23
CA TRP A 37 -12.03 6.87 1.17
C TRP A 37 -11.77 8.06 2.10
N GLY A 38 -10.80 8.90 1.77
CA GLY A 38 -10.48 10.12 2.50
C GLY A 38 -11.64 11.12 2.51
N THR A 39 -12.36 11.26 1.41
CA THR A 39 -13.55 12.11 1.32
C THR A 39 -14.68 11.58 2.21
N LEU A 40 -14.93 10.26 2.19
CA LEU A 40 -15.90 9.64 3.09
C LEU A 40 -15.54 9.91 4.56
N LEU A 41 -14.28 9.73 4.95
CA LEU A 41 -13.80 10.04 6.31
C LEU A 41 -13.94 11.51 6.66
N ALA A 42 -13.66 12.41 5.72
CA ALA A 42 -13.83 13.85 5.92
C ALA A 42 -15.30 14.22 6.20
N VAL A 43 -16.23 13.66 5.43
CA VAL A 43 -17.67 13.86 5.63
C VAL A 43 -18.12 13.24 6.96
N MET A 44 -17.68 12.02 7.29
CA MET A 44 -17.97 11.38 8.58
C MET A 44 -17.50 12.20 9.77
N ARG A 45 -16.34 12.87 9.63
CA ARG A 45 -15.78 13.75 10.66
C ARG A 45 -16.61 15.02 10.92
N LEU A 46 -17.33 15.52 9.90
CA LEU A 46 -18.22 16.69 10.03
C LEU A 46 -19.60 16.32 10.60
N SER A 47 -19.93 15.03 10.70
CA SER A 47 -21.22 14.58 11.21
C SER A 47 -21.48 15.04 12.65
N SER A 48 -22.72 15.45 12.93
CA SER A 48 -23.17 15.76 14.30
C SER A 48 -23.24 14.51 15.20
N PHE A 49 -23.23 13.30 14.61
CA PHE A 49 -23.21 12.05 15.36
C PHE A 49 -21.82 11.77 15.91
N LYS A 50 -21.62 12.09 17.20
CA LYS A 50 -20.32 12.03 17.88
C LYS A 50 -19.54 10.72 17.69
N PRO A 51 -20.15 9.52 17.75
CA PRO A 51 -19.40 8.27 17.54
C PRO A 51 -18.77 8.17 16.14
N LEU A 52 -19.47 8.65 15.11
CA LEU A 52 -18.98 8.60 13.72
C LEU A 52 -17.83 9.59 13.51
N ALA A 53 -17.97 10.81 14.04
CA ALA A 53 -16.90 11.81 13.99
C ALA A 53 -15.66 11.37 14.77
N TRP A 54 -15.85 10.71 15.91
CA TRP A 54 -14.77 10.14 16.71
C TRP A 54 -14.06 9.00 15.98
N PHE A 55 -14.82 8.07 15.38
CA PHE A 55 -14.25 6.97 14.58
C PHE A 55 -13.39 7.50 13.43
N ALA A 56 -13.90 8.45 12.64
CA ALA A 56 -13.14 9.06 11.55
C ALA A 56 -11.87 9.77 12.05
N THR A 57 -11.96 10.47 13.17
CA THR A 57 -10.81 11.14 13.80
C THR A 57 -9.76 10.13 14.27
N ALA A 58 -10.18 9.07 14.95
CA ALA A 58 -9.29 8.00 15.41
C ALA A 58 -8.58 7.32 14.24
N TYR A 59 -9.33 6.95 13.20
CA TYR A 59 -8.77 6.36 11.98
C TYR A 59 -7.69 7.25 11.37
N VAL A 60 -8.01 8.52 11.08
CA VAL A 60 -7.07 9.46 10.46
C VAL A 60 -5.83 9.68 11.33
N ASN A 61 -6.00 9.82 12.64
CA ASN A 61 -4.87 10.05 13.55
C ASN A 61 -3.94 8.82 13.62
N VAL A 62 -4.49 7.61 13.70
CA VAL A 62 -3.72 6.37 13.75
C VAL A 62 -2.91 6.20 12.45
N PHE A 63 -3.57 6.23 11.29
CA PHE A 63 -2.89 5.97 10.01
C PHE A 63 -1.88 7.06 9.64
N ARG A 64 -2.05 8.30 10.11
CA ARG A 64 -1.04 9.37 9.93
C ARG A 64 0.15 9.24 10.88
N SER A 65 -0.01 8.55 12.00
CA SER A 65 1.05 8.36 13.00
C SER A 65 1.88 7.10 12.73
N ILE A 66 1.34 6.14 11.98
CA ILE A 66 2.06 4.92 11.61
C ILE A 66 2.99 5.20 10.42
N PRO A 67 4.28 4.85 10.50
CA PRO A 67 5.19 4.91 9.35
C PRO A 67 4.70 4.00 8.22
N LEU A 68 4.69 4.51 6.98
CA LEU A 68 4.23 3.74 5.81
C LEU A 68 4.96 2.39 5.68
N VAL A 69 6.26 2.36 5.98
CA VAL A 69 7.08 1.14 5.95
C VAL A 69 6.52 0.06 6.88
N MET A 70 6.02 0.41 8.07
CA MET A 70 5.42 -0.58 8.97
C MET A 70 4.15 -1.20 8.40
N VAL A 71 3.30 -0.39 7.76
CA VAL A 71 2.11 -0.88 7.07
C VAL A 71 2.53 -1.89 5.99
N LEU A 72 3.48 -1.52 5.12
CA LEU A 72 3.97 -2.40 4.06
C LEU A 72 4.52 -3.72 4.62
N LEU A 73 5.32 -3.66 5.69
CA LEU A 73 5.88 -4.85 6.32
C LEU A 73 4.81 -5.76 6.92
N TRP A 74 3.78 -5.23 7.57
CA TRP A 74 2.69 -6.06 8.07
C TRP A 74 1.90 -6.73 6.95
N PHE A 75 1.61 -5.99 5.88
CA PHE A 75 0.92 -6.55 4.70
C PHE A 75 1.75 -7.60 3.97
N TYR A 76 3.08 -7.47 4.00
CA TYR A 76 3.99 -8.45 3.40
C TYR A 76 4.21 -9.68 4.30
N LEU A 77 4.40 -9.48 5.61
CA LEU A 77 4.85 -10.54 6.54
C LEU A 77 3.72 -11.17 7.37
N ILE A 78 2.76 -10.38 7.85
CA ILE A 78 1.78 -10.80 8.86
C ILE A 78 0.44 -11.14 8.24
N VAL A 79 -0.08 -10.26 7.38
CA VAL A 79 -1.42 -10.37 6.79
C VAL A 79 -1.62 -11.70 6.04
N PRO A 80 -0.70 -12.20 5.20
CA PRO A 80 -0.91 -13.46 4.48
C PRO A 80 -1.11 -14.65 5.41
N GLY A 81 -0.27 -14.79 6.44
CA GLY A 81 -0.37 -15.87 7.42
C GLY A 81 -1.62 -15.75 8.31
N PHE A 82 -1.96 -14.53 8.72
CA PHE A 82 -3.18 -14.27 9.47
C PHE A 82 -4.43 -14.65 8.66
N LEU A 83 -4.51 -14.24 7.39
CA LEU A 83 -5.62 -14.59 6.51
C LEU A 83 -5.71 -16.09 6.27
N GLN A 84 -4.59 -16.79 6.10
CA GLN A 84 -4.57 -18.25 5.95
C GLN A 84 -5.15 -18.96 7.17
N ASN A 85 -4.75 -18.54 8.37
CA ASN A 85 -5.24 -19.12 9.63
C ASN A 85 -6.72 -18.84 9.86
N VAL A 86 -7.19 -17.63 9.56
CA VAL A 86 -8.60 -17.24 9.76
C VAL A 86 -9.52 -17.87 8.72
N LEU A 87 -9.08 -17.96 7.46
CA LEU A 87 -9.87 -18.50 6.36
C LEU A 87 -9.70 -20.02 6.18
N GLY A 88 -8.87 -20.68 7.00
CA GLY A 88 -8.60 -22.11 6.90
C GLY A 88 -7.92 -22.52 5.58
N LEU A 89 -7.24 -21.58 4.92
CA LEU A 89 -6.56 -21.83 3.65
C LEU A 89 -5.21 -22.47 3.96
N SER A 90 -5.09 -23.78 3.74
CA SER A 90 -3.78 -24.46 3.82
C SER A 90 -2.81 -23.85 2.80
N PRO A 91 -1.56 -23.57 3.18
CA PRO A 91 -0.53 -23.16 2.25
C PRO A 91 -0.44 -24.19 1.12
N LYS A 92 -0.65 -23.76 -0.13
CA LYS A 92 -0.37 -24.63 -1.27
C LYS A 92 1.12 -24.96 -1.22
N PRO A 93 1.53 -26.23 -1.10
CA PRO A 93 2.94 -26.59 -1.14
C PRO A 93 3.49 -26.06 -2.47
N ILE A 94 4.65 -25.41 -2.41
CA ILE A 94 5.38 -25.03 -3.61
C ILE A 94 5.96 -26.34 -4.18
N SER A 95 5.13 -27.09 -4.91
CA SER A 95 5.58 -28.27 -5.64
C SER A 95 6.51 -27.81 -6.75
N GLY A 96 7.80 -28.09 -6.58
CA GLY A 96 8.76 -28.13 -7.69
C GLY A 96 8.50 -29.31 -8.61
#